data_AF-A0A8T5TR51-F1
#
_entry.id   AF-A0A8T5TR51-F1
#
_cell.length_a   1.000
_cell.length_b   1.000
_cell.length_c   1.000
_cell.angle_alpha   90.00
_cell.angle_beta   90.00
_cell.angle_gamma   90.00
#
_symmetry.space_group_name_H-M   'P 1'
#
loop_
_entity.id
_entity.type
_entity.pdbx_description
1 polymer ?
#
loop_
_entity_poly.entity_id
_entity_poly.type
_entity_poly.pdbx_seq_one_letter_code
_entity_poly.pdbx_strand_id
1 'polypeptide(L)'
;MRFREKLVSRIKELRNEKDMQQKDLADLLGVSRQTIYYLEKGTYTPKLTLSLNIARIFNKPTEDIFFLEPVIRDVIGGITIDQLDNLSDETGIHKGRIEDLRKITNKELEENYTKNELINLSNALGLKFEDLFKD
;
A
#
# COMPACT_ATOMS: atom_id res chain seq x y z
N MET A 1 -19.60 5.25 -2.06
CA MET A 1 -18.82 4.09 -1.59
C MET A 1 -17.70 4.65 -0.72
N ARG A 2 -17.61 4.28 0.57
CA ARG A 2 -16.44 4.65 1.40
C ARG A 2 -15.36 3.61 1.11
N PHE A 3 -14.36 3.98 0.33
CA PHE A 3 -13.15 3.17 0.17
C PHE A 3 -12.57 2.94 1.57
N ARG A 4 -12.31 1.69 1.95
CA ARG A 4 -11.68 1.38 3.25
C ARG A 4 -10.18 1.41 3.02
N GLU A 5 -9.57 2.53 3.34
CA GLU A 5 -8.11 2.72 3.31
C GLU A 5 -7.48 1.71 4.29
N LYS A 6 -6.76 0.71 3.76
CA LYS A 6 -6.11 -0.32 4.57
C LYS A 6 -4.65 0.05 4.79
N LEU A 7 -4.33 0.47 6.02
CA LEU A 7 -2.96 0.74 6.44
C LEU A 7 -2.14 -0.56 6.46
N VAL A 8 -1.03 -0.56 5.74
CA VAL A 8 0.00 -1.61 5.75
C VAL A 8 1.18 -1.12 6.56
N SER A 9 1.87 -2.06 7.20
CA SER A 9 3.02 -1.79 8.06
C SER A 9 4.12 -2.80 7.79
N ARG A 10 5.33 -2.31 7.56
CA ARG A 10 6.56 -3.11 7.42
C ARG A 10 7.30 -3.30 8.74
N ILE A 11 6.71 -2.89 9.88
CA ILE A 11 7.37 -3.00 11.19
C ILE A 11 7.85 -4.43 11.47
N LYS A 12 7.04 -5.44 11.13
CA LYS A 12 7.42 -6.83 11.38
C LYS A 12 8.69 -7.23 10.62
N GLU A 13 8.78 -6.83 9.36
CA GLU A 13 9.93 -7.07 8.48
C GLU A 13 11.18 -6.36 9.04
N LEU A 14 11.08 -5.05 9.27
CA LEU A 14 12.18 -4.22 9.77
C LEU A 14 12.67 -4.64 11.15
N ARG A 15 11.75 -5.11 12.00
CA ARG A 15 12.07 -5.64 13.32
C ARG A 15 12.84 -6.97 13.22
N ASN A 16 12.43 -7.84 12.31
CA ASN A 16 13.13 -9.10 12.07
C ASN A 16 14.53 -8.87 11.45
N GLU A 17 14.69 -7.89 10.56
CA GLU A 17 16.01 -7.50 10.01
C GLU A 17 17.01 -7.06 11.09
N LYS A 18 16.51 -6.62 12.25
CA LYS A 18 17.31 -6.20 13.41
C LYS A 18 17.33 -7.25 14.54
N ASP A 19 16.85 -8.47 14.29
CA ASP A 19 16.74 -9.56 15.29
C ASP A 19 15.98 -9.17 16.57
N MET A 20 15.04 -8.22 16.46
CA MET A 20 14.28 -7.73 17.61
C MET A 20 12.98 -8.54 17.79
N GLN A 21 12.55 -8.76 19.02
CA GLN A 21 11.19 -9.21 19.34
C GLN A 21 10.22 -8.01 19.46
N GLN A 22 8.91 -8.27 19.37
CA GLN A 22 7.90 -7.21 19.56
C GLN A 22 8.07 -6.46 20.90
N LYS A 23 8.53 -7.17 21.93
CA LYS A 23 8.80 -6.58 23.24
C LYS A 23 9.96 -5.59 23.18
N ASP A 24 11.05 -5.92 22.50
CA ASP A 24 12.22 -5.05 22.40
C ASP A 24 11.87 -3.72 21.71
N LEU A 25 11.07 -3.77 20.65
CA LEU A 25 10.59 -2.55 19.98
C LEU A 25 9.63 -1.75 20.85
N ALA A 26 8.75 -2.43 21.61
CA ALA A 26 7.86 -1.80 22.58
C ALA A 26 8.65 -1.04 23.66
N ASP A 27 9.69 -1.67 24.21
CA ASP A 27 10.54 -1.10 25.24
C ASP A 27 11.28 0.15 24.73
N LEU A 28 11.80 0.12 23.49
CA LEU A 28 12.43 1.29 22.86
C LEU A 28 11.47 2.47 22.63
N LEU A 29 10.20 2.17 22.32
CA LEU A 29 9.19 3.17 22.01
C LEU A 29 8.39 3.64 23.24
N GLY A 30 8.57 2.99 24.40
CA GLY A 30 7.79 3.26 25.59
C GLY A 30 6.30 2.93 25.42
N VAL A 31 5.98 1.88 24.66
CA VAL A 31 4.61 1.42 24.40
C VAL A 31 4.41 -0.03 24.80
N SER A 32 3.17 -0.52 24.80
CA SER A 32 2.92 -1.93 25.09
C SER A 32 3.32 -2.85 23.92
N ARG A 33 3.69 -4.09 24.20
CA ARG A 33 3.88 -5.14 23.16
C ARG A 33 2.64 -5.26 22.26
N GLN A 34 1.45 -5.10 22.83
CA GLN A 34 0.18 -5.16 22.10
C GLN A 34 0.03 -4.00 21.10
N THR A 35 0.55 -2.82 21.44
CA THR A 35 0.66 -1.69 20.50
C THR A 35 1.49 -2.09 19.28
N ILE A 36 2.65 -2.73 19.49
CA ILE A 36 3.48 -3.24 18.39
C ILE A 36 2.73 -4.28 17.56
N TYR A 37 2.01 -5.20 18.20
CA TYR A 37 1.18 -6.18 17.50
C TYR A 37 0.15 -5.52 16.56
N TYR A 38 -0.59 -4.51 17.02
CA TYR A 38 -1.58 -3.81 16.19
C TYR A 38 -0.93 -2.98 15.09
N LEU A 39 0.23 -2.36 15.37
CA LEU A 39 1.01 -1.66 14.38
C LEU A 39 1.50 -2.60 13.28
N GLU A 40 2.00 -3.79 13.62
CA GLU A 40 2.41 -4.80 12.63
C GLU A 40 1.25 -5.34 11.79
N LYS A 41 0.03 -5.32 12.33
CA LYS A 41 -1.18 -5.73 11.61
C LYS A 41 -1.81 -4.61 10.78
N GLY A 42 -1.36 -3.36 10.95
CA GLY A 42 -1.97 -2.20 10.31
C GLY A 42 -3.38 -1.87 10.82
N THR A 43 -3.80 -2.48 11.93
CA THR A 43 -5.15 -2.28 12.50
C THR A 43 -5.21 -1.09 13.46
N TYR A 44 -4.07 -0.42 13.69
CA TYR A 44 -3.96 0.76 14.51
C TYR A 44 -3.20 1.84 13.75
N THR A 45 -3.83 3.00 13.57
CA THR A 45 -3.19 4.17 13.00
C THR A 45 -2.35 4.85 14.07
N PRO A 46 -1.00 4.83 13.96
CA PRO A 46 -0.13 5.51 14.90
C PRO A 46 -0.34 7.03 14.84
N LYS A 47 -0.12 7.71 15.98
CA LYS A 47 0.08 9.16 15.97
C LYS A 47 1.37 9.48 15.21
N LEU A 48 1.41 10.63 14.53
CA LEU A 48 2.59 11.10 13.80
C LEU A 48 3.89 11.02 14.62
N THR A 49 3.84 11.39 15.90
CA THR A 49 5.01 11.30 16.80
C THR A 49 5.54 9.88 16.95
N LEU A 50 4.67 8.88 17.05
CA LEU A 50 5.05 7.47 17.14
C LEU A 50 5.62 7.01 15.80
N SER A 51 5.01 7.39 14.68
CA SER A 51 5.51 7.08 13.34
C SER A 51 6.93 7.64 13.12
N LEU A 52 7.18 8.88 13.52
CA LEU A 52 8.49 9.52 13.40
C LEU A 52 9.54 8.87 14.32
N ASN A 53 9.16 8.41 15.52
CA ASN A 53 10.08 7.67 16.38
C ASN A 53 10.43 6.30 15.79
N ILE A 54 9.46 5.62 15.20
CA ILE A 54 9.67 4.35 14.51
C ILE A 54 10.60 4.54 13.29
N ALA A 55 10.37 5.61 12.51
CA ALA A 55 11.22 6.02 11.39
C ALA A 55 12.69 6.20 11.81
N ARG A 56 12.92 6.85 12.96
CA ARG A 56 14.27 7.02 13.53
C ARG A 56 14.92 5.70 13.94
N ILE A 57 14.18 4.79 14.59
CA ILE A 57 14.71 3.48 15.03
C ILE A 57 15.16 2.64 13.82
N PHE A 58 14.38 2.65 12.75
CA PHE A 58 14.68 1.87 11.55
C PHE A 58 15.56 2.61 10.53
N ASN A 59 15.84 3.90 10.77
CA ASN A 59 16.55 4.77 9.84
C ASN A 59 15.94 4.74 8.43
N LYS A 60 14.62 4.88 8.36
CA LYS A 60 13.84 4.87 7.12
C LYS A 60 12.78 5.98 7.16
N PRO A 61 12.40 6.54 6.01
CA PRO A 61 11.27 7.47 5.93
C PRO A 61 9.98 6.79 6.38
N THR A 62 8.98 7.57 6.79
CA THR A 62 7.74 7.01 7.36
C THR A 62 6.96 6.23 6.31
N GLU A 63 7.03 6.69 5.07
CA GLU A 63 6.41 6.15 3.86
C GLU A 63 6.97 4.77 3.49
N ASP A 64 8.22 4.48 3.83
CA ASP A 64 8.83 3.15 3.66
C ASP A 64 8.34 2.15 4.73
N ILE A 65 7.73 2.63 5.80
CA ILE A 65 7.34 1.84 6.98
C ILE A 65 5.82 1.63 7.00
N PHE A 66 5.07 2.69 6.69
CA PHE A 66 3.63 2.73 6.69
C PHE A 66 3.14 3.29 5.37
N PHE A 67 2.27 2.56 4.71
CA PHE A 67 1.66 2.95 3.44
C PHE A 67 0.27 2.34 3.35
N LEU A 68 -0.58 2.90 2.51
CA LEU A 68 -1.93 2.42 2.33
C LEU A 68 -1.97 1.50 1.10
N GLU A 69 -2.78 0.43 1.13
CA GLU A 69 -2.93 -0.42 -0.04
C GLU A 69 -3.57 0.39 -1.19
N PRO A 70 -3.09 0.22 -2.45
CA PRO A 70 -3.63 0.97 -3.56
C PRO A 70 -5.12 0.69 -3.76
N VAL A 71 -5.93 1.75 -3.95
CA VAL A 71 -7.35 1.64 -4.33
C VAL A 71 -7.50 0.82 -5.62
N ILE A 72 -6.53 0.91 -6.53
CA ILE A 72 -6.55 0.17 -7.80
C ILE A 72 -6.62 -1.35 -7.59
N ARG A 73 -6.04 -1.87 -6.50
CA ARG A 73 -6.08 -3.30 -6.21
C ARG A 73 -7.49 -3.76 -5.88
N ASP A 74 -8.22 -2.94 -5.11
CA ASP A 74 -9.60 -3.23 -4.73
C ASP A 74 -10.55 -3.09 -5.93
N VAL A 75 -10.29 -2.11 -6.80
CA VAL A 75 -11.06 -1.90 -8.03
C VAL A 75 -10.85 -3.06 -9.01
N ILE A 76 -9.60 -3.42 -9.32
CA ILE A 76 -9.28 -4.52 -10.25
C ILE A 76 -9.60 -5.90 -9.64
N GLY A 77 -9.61 -6.03 -8.32
CA GLY A 77 -10.07 -7.24 -7.62
C GLY A 77 -11.57 -7.51 -7.82
N GLY A 78 -12.36 -6.47 -8.10
CA GLY A 78 -13.82 -6.56 -8.27
C GLY A 78 -14.31 -6.71 -9.72
N ILE A 79 -13.43 -6.57 -10.72
CA ILE A 79 -13.83 -6.62 -12.14
C ILE A 79 -13.82 -8.04 -12.72
N THR A 80 -14.73 -8.30 -13.66
CA THR A 80 -14.85 -9.55 -14.41
C THR A 80 -13.80 -9.68 -15.52
N ILE A 81 -13.70 -10.87 -16.11
CA ILE A 81 -12.81 -11.14 -17.26
C ILE A 81 -13.19 -10.26 -18.47
N ASP A 82 -14.49 -10.11 -18.74
CA ASP A 82 -14.97 -9.28 -19.84
C ASP A 82 -14.65 -7.79 -19.62
N GLN A 83 -14.72 -7.33 -18.36
CA GLN A 83 -14.32 -5.97 -18.00
C GLN A 83 -12.81 -5.77 -18.15
N LEU A 84 -12.01 -6.79 -17.85
CA LEU A 84 -10.56 -6.80 -18.08
C LEU A 84 -10.21 -6.66 -19.56
N ASP A 85 -10.95 -7.34 -20.44
CA ASP A 85 -10.75 -7.26 -21.90
C ASP A 85 -11.08 -5.86 -22.42
N ASN A 86 -12.21 -5.28 -22.00
CA ASN A 86 -12.56 -3.90 -22.36
C ASN A 86 -11.51 -2.88 -21.87
N LEU A 87 -11.00 -3.06 -20.65
CA LEU A 87 -9.92 -2.23 -20.11
C LEU A 87 -8.63 -2.36 -20.92
N SER A 88 -8.29 -3.56 -21.40
CA SER A 88 -7.14 -3.78 -22.28
C SER A 88 -7.28 -2.98 -23.58
N ASP A 89 -8.48 -3.00 -24.18
CA ASP A 89 -8.76 -2.31 -25.43
C ASP A 89 -8.77 -0.78 -25.25
N GLU A 90 -9.36 -0.26 -24.17
CA GLU A 90 -9.47 1.17 -23.89
C GLU A 90 -8.14 1.80 -23.48
N THR A 91 -7.33 1.08 -22.69
CA THR A 91 -6.09 1.62 -22.14
C THR A 91 -4.87 1.37 -23.02
N GLY A 92 -4.96 0.39 -23.92
CA GLY A 92 -3.82 -0.14 -24.69
C GLY A 92 -2.84 -0.98 -23.84
N ILE A 93 -3.19 -1.28 -22.59
CA ILE A 93 -2.37 -2.09 -21.68
C ILE A 93 -2.74 -3.56 -21.88
N HIS A 94 -1.75 -4.41 -22.15
CA HIS A 94 -1.98 -5.84 -22.31
C HIS A 94 -2.68 -6.45 -21.08
N LYS A 95 -3.74 -7.24 -21.29
CA LYS A 95 -4.54 -7.90 -20.22
C LYS A 95 -3.71 -8.48 -19.08
N GLY A 96 -2.64 -9.23 -19.37
CA GLY A 96 -1.77 -9.81 -18.34
C GLY A 96 -1.18 -8.78 -17.38
N ARG A 97 -0.80 -7.59 -17.89
CA ARG A 97 -0.34 -6.47 -17.05
C ARG A 97 -1.48 -5.86 -16.26
N ILE A 98 -2.71 -5.86 -16.75
CA ILE A 98 -3.86 -5.39 -15.97
C ILE A 98 -4.19 -6.39 -14.85
N GLU A 99 -4.03 -7.69 -15.09
CA GLU A 99 -4.20 -8.72 -14.06
C GLU A 99 -3.18 -8.59 -12.93
N ASP A 100 -1.94 -8.20 -13.23
CA ASP A 100 -0.88 -7.99 -12.22
C ASP A 100 -1.26 -6.89 -11.21
N LEU A 101 -2.11 -5.93 -11.59
CA LEU A 101 -2.62 -4.89 -10.71
C LEU A 101 -3.40 -5.45 -9.50
N ARG A 102 -3.89 -6.70 -9.56
CA ARG A 102 -4.56 -7.37 -8.43
C ARG A 102 -3.65 -7.61 -7.24
N LYS A 103 -2.33 -7.57 -7.42
CA LYS A 103 -1.34 -7.86 -6.37
C LYS A 103 -0.25 -6.80 -6.26
N ILE A 104 -0.42 -5.67 -6.94
CA ILE A 104 0.62 -4.65 -7.05
C ILE A 104 0.65 -3.70 -5.84
N THR A 105 1.83 -3.17 -5.55
CA THR A 105 2.06 -2.07 -4.59
C THR A 105 2.11 -0.70 -5.28
N ASN A 106 1.96 0.41 -4.56
CA ASN A 106 2.09 1.77 -5.14
C ASN A 106 3.46 1.96 -5.81
N LYS A 107 4.52 1.47 -5.18
CA LYS A 107 5.88 1.53 -5.72
C LYS A 107 6.00 0.77 -7.04
N GLU A 108 5.49 -0.46 -7.10
CA GLU A 108 5.50 -1.24 -8.34
C GLU A 108 4.59 -0.63 -9.41
N LEU A 109 3.52 0.07 -9.02
CA LEU A 109 2.65 0.79 -9.96
C LEU A 109 3.44 1.92 -10.66
N GLU A 110 4.22 2.69 -9.90
CA GLU A 110 5.05 3.78 -10.41
C GLU A 110 6.26 3.28 -11.21
N GLU A 111 6.85 2.14 -10.82
CA GLU A 111 8.03 1.55 -11.48
C GLU A 111 7.66 0.80 -12.78
N ASN A 112 6.50 0.14 -12.83
CA ASN A 112 6.14 -0.76 -13.93
C ASN A 112 5.13 -0.17 -14.93
N TYR A 113 4.56 1.01 -14.66
CA TYR A 113 3.61 1.66 -15.56
C TYR A 113 4.02 3.10 -15.82
N THR A 114 3.91 3.50 -17.08
CA THR A 114 4.15 4.88 -17.47
C THR A 114 3.02 5.78 -16.98
N LYS A 115 3.31 7.07 -16.80
CA LYS A 115 2.31 8.07 -16.44
C LYS A 115 1.09 8.06 -17.37
N ASN A 116 1.29 7.89 -18.67
CA ASN A 116 0.19 7.84 -19.64
C ASN A 116 -0.67 6.58 -19.49
N GLU A 117 -0.06 5.42 -19.25
CA GLU A 117 -0.79 4.19 -18.96
C GLU A 117 -1.68 4.34 -17.73
N LEU A 118 -1.14 4.95 -16.66
CA LEU A 118 -1.87 5.18 -15.42
C LEU A 118 -3.00 6.21 -15.60
N ILE A 119 -2.82 7.25 -16.42
CA ILE A 119 -3.89 8.19 -16.77
C ILE A 119 -5.01 7.50 -17.55
N ASN A 120 -4.65 6.68 -18.55
CA ASN A 120 -5.64 5.94 -19.33
C ASN A 120 -6.42 4.98 -18.44
N LEU A 121 -5.71 4.30 -17.54
CA LEU A 121 -6.29 3.38 -16.58
C LEU A 121 -7.24 4.08 -15.60
N SER A 122 -6.87 5.24 -15.04
CA SER A 122 -7.78 6.01 -14.19
C SER A 122 -9.05 6.42 -14.94
N ASN A 123 -8.92 6.87 -16.18
CA ASN A 123 -10.05 7.28 -17.00
C ASN A 123 -10.99 6.10 -17.30
N ALA A 124 -10.44 4.94 -17.70
CA ALA A 124 -11.21 3.73 -17.98
C ALA A 124 -11.94 3.21 -16.73
N LEU A 125 -11.34 3.39 -15.54
CA LEU A 125 -11.95 3.00 -14.26
C LEU A 125 -12.91 4.06 -13.69
N GLY A 126 -13.07 5.22 -14.34
CA GLY A 126 -13.89 6.32 -13.82
C GLY A 126 -13.34 6.96 -12.54
N LEU A 127 -12.03 6.88 -12.33
CA LEU A 127 -11.30 7.42 -11.18
C LEU A 127 -10.49 8.64 -11.60
N LYS A 128 -10.15 9.53 -10.65
CA LYS A 128 -9.11 10.51 -10.92
C LYS A 128 -7.75 9.83 -10.88
N PHE A 129 -6.79 10.36 -11.64
CA PHE A 129 -5.42 9.85 -11.63
C PHE A 129 -4.84 9.80 -10.22
N GLU A 130 -5.06 10.84 -9.42
CA GLU A 130 -4.55 10.86 -8.04
C GLU A 130 -5.20 9.76 -7.19
N ASP A 131 -6.46 9.39 -7.48
CA ASP A 131 -7.20 8.36 -6.74
C ASP A 131 -6.62 6.95 -6.96
N LEU A 132 -5.79 6.74 -8.00
CA LEU A 132 -5.06 5.48 -8.17
C LEU A 132 -4.02 5.26 -7.07
N PHE A 133 -3.47 6.36 -6.54
CA PHE A 133 -2.38 6.37 -5.57
C PHE A 133 -2.83 6.87 -4.20
N LYS A 134 -4.05 7.43 -4.08
CA LYS A 134 -4.56 7.93 -2.81
C LYS A 134 -4.63 6.82 -1.78
N ASP A 135 -3.63 6.90 -0.91
CA ASP A 135 -3.74 6.99 0.54
C ASP A 135 -5.14 7.38 1.05
#